data_AF-A0A9D0ZM30-F1
#
_entry.id   AF-A0A9D0ZM30-F1
#
_cell.length_a   1.000
_cell.length_b   1.000
_cell.length_c   1.000
_cell.angle_alpha   90.00
_cell.angle_beta   90.00
_cell.angle_gamma   90.00
#
_symmetry.space_group_name_H-M   'P 1'
#
loop_
_entity.id
_entity.type
_entity.pdbx_description
1 polymer ?
#
loop_
_entity_poly.entity_id
_entity_poly.type
_entity_poly.pdbx_seq_one_letter_code
_entity_poly.pdbx_strand_id
1 'polypeptide(L)'
;MKQKTFKSDEKFKVGDLVILLERSYINDGYSTFDAIPYTGDGISGNMDSSIKRFHGWRGTTNDVAQYAHGVRKIIRVGATDEWGEKTKYTVGADLHPDWE
;
A
#
# COMPACT_ATOMS: atom_id res chain seq x y z
N MET A 1 -6.02 -9.75 -11.28
CA MET A 1 -6.06 -8.31 -10.94
C MET A 1 -4.88 -7.57 -11.56
N LYS A 2 -5.07 -6.30 -11.92
CA LYS A 2 -4.11 -5.46 -12.67
C LYS A 2 -2.94 -5.02 -11.79
N GLN A 3 -1.77 -4.85 -12.40
CA GLN A 3 -0.59 -4.24 -11.78
C GLN A 3 -0.95 -2.85 -11.20
N LYS A 4 -0.27 -2.45 -10.12
CA LYS A 4 -0.44 -1.13 -9.49
C LYS A 4 0.90 -0.45 -9.34
N THR A 5 0.89 0.88 -9.32
CA THR A 5 2.09 1.67 -9.10
C THR A 5 1.89 2.64 -7.95
N PHE A 6 2.95 2.85 -7.17
CA PHE A 6 3.00 3.85 -6.10
C PHE A 6 4.34 4.59 -6.14
N LYS A 7 4.43 5.69 -5.39
CA LYS A 7 5.67 6.45 -5.21
C LYS A 7 6.00 6.48 -3.72
N SER A 8 7.21 6.11 -3.35
CA SER A 8 7.66 6.11 -1.96
C SER A 8 9.10 6.60 -1.86
N ASP A 9 9.42 7.24 -0.74
CA ASP A 9 10.78 7.58 -0.32
C ASP A 9 11.50 6.37 0.28
N GLU A 10 10.74 5.42 0.84
CA GLU A 10 11.24 4.11 1.26
C GLU A 10 11.84 3.32 0.08
N LYS A 11 12.93 2.59 0.35
CA LYS A 11 13.71 1.89 -0.67
C LYS A 11 13.33 0.41 -0.74
N PHE A 12 12.46 0.09 -1.70
CA PHE A 12 12.15 -1.29 -2.07
C PHE A 12 13.02 -1.81 -3.22
N LYS A 13 13.15 -3.14 -3.31
CA LYS A 13 13.82 -3.87 -4.39
C LYS A 13 12.82 -4.77 -5.12
N VAL A 14 13.14 -5.13 -6.36
CA VAL A 14 12.39 -6.16 -7.09
C VAL A 14 12.43 -7.46 -6.30
N GLY A 15 11.27 -8.04 -6.07
CA GLY A 15 11.10 -9.26 -5.30
C GLY A 15 10.60 -9.05 -3.87
N ASP A 16 10.71 -7.84 -3.32
CA ASP A 16 10.22 -7.53 -1.98
C ASP A 16 8.71 -7.74 -1.88
N LEU A 17 8.28 -8.25 -0.74
CA LEU A 17 6.87 -8.38 -0.39
C LEU A 17 6.44 -7.15 0.40
N VAL A 18 5.32 -6.58 0.00
CA VAL A 18 4.75 -5.37 0.60
C VAL A 18 3.25 -5.52 0.75
N ILE A 19 2.65 -4.79 1.70
CA ILE A 19 1.20 -4.58 1.72
C ILE A 19 0.92 -3.25 1.02
N LEU A 20 0.10 -3.30 -0.04
CA LEU A 20 -0.31 -2.09 -0.77
C LEU A 20 -1.38 -1.35 0.05
N LEU A 21 -1.15 -0.07 0.30
CA LEU A 21 -2.07 0.82 1.00
C LEU A 21 -2.65 1.85 0.04
N GLU A 22 -3.91 2.17 0.23
CA GLU A 22 -4.59 3.31 -0.39
C GLU A 22 -4.98 4.30 0.70
N ARG A 23 -4.71 5.58 0.45
CA ARG A 23 -5.27 6.71 1.19
C ARG A 23 -6.26 7.42 0.28
N SER A 24 -7.53 7.33 0.60
CA SER A 24 -8.63 7.95 -0.15
C SER A 24 -9.06 9.24 0.55
N TYR A 25 -8.90 10.37 -0.13
CA TYR A 25 -9.25 11.71 0.34
C TYR A 25 -10.71 11.97 -0.02
N ILE A 26 -11.60 11.75 0.94
CA ILE A 26 -13.05 11.60 0.71
C ILE A 26 -13.64 12.89 0.13
N ASN A 27 -13.25 14.05 0.66
CA ASN A 27 -13.77 15.35 0.24
C ASN A 27 -13.25 15.78 -1.13
N ASP A 28 -12.05 15.34 -1.50
CA ASP A 28 -11.38 15.75 -2.74
C ASP A 28 -11.56 14.76 -3.89
N GLY A 29 -12.07 13.55 -3.61
CA GLY A 29 -12.39 12.55 -4.61
C GLY A 29 -11.18 11.90 -5.28
N TYR A 30 -10.00 11.92 -4.65
CA TYR A 30 -8.79 11.25 -5.16
C TYR A 30 -8.18 10.28 -4.15
N SER A 31 -7.33 9.39 -4.65
CA SER A 31 -6.58 8.45 -3.82
C SER A 31 -5.09 8.49 -4.13
N THR A 32 -4.27 8.31 -3.10
CA THR A 32 -2.85 8.01 -3.24
C THR A 32 -2.57 6.59 -2.81
N PHE A 33 -1.51 6.01 -3.39
CA PHE A 33 -1.07 4.66 -3.06
C PHE A 33 0.32 4.73 -2.46
N ASP A 34 0.55 3.87 -1.49
CA ASP A 34 1.83 3.65 -0.83
C ASP A 34 1.97 2.15 -0.52
N ALA A 35 3.10 1.73 0.02
CA ALA A 35 3.27 0.36 0.48
C ALA A 35 4.10 0.31 1.75
N ILE A 36 3.87 -0.71 2.57
CA ILE A 36 4.73 -1.02 3.71
C ILE A 36 5.38 -2.39 3.52
N PRO A 37 6.60 -2.62 4.04
CA PRO A 37 7.20 -3.95 4.05
C PRO A 37 6.29 -4.98 4.71
N TYR A 38 6.14 -6.13 4.08
CA TYR A 38 5.41 -7.25 4.68
C TYR A 38 6.30 -7.93 5.71
N THR A 39 5.84 -7.96 6.97
CA THR A 39 6.57 -8.52 8.12
C THR A 39 5.97 -9.82 8.66
N GLY A 40 5.02 -10.41 7.94
CA GLY A 40 4.29 -11.61 8.38
C GLY A 40 2.88 -11.33 8.89
N ASP A 41 2.52 -10.07 9.12
CA ASP A 41 1.26 -9.66 9.76
C ASP A 41 0.52 -8.58 8.95
N GLY A 42 -0.77 -8.42 9.23
CA GLY A 42 -1.65 -7.47 8.56
C GLY A 42 -1.52 -6.04 9.07
N ILE A 43 -2.34 -5.15 8.52
CA ILE A 43 -2.40 -3.74 8.90
C ILE A 43 -3.40 -3.55 10.03
N SER A 44 -2.95 -2.93 11.12
CA SER A 44 -3.79 -2.54 12.24
C SER A 44 -4.92 -1.58 11.82
N GLY A 45 -6.08 -1.74 12.44
CA GLY A 45 -7.16 -0.76 12.34
C GLY A 45 -6.88 0.50 13.16
N ASN A 46 -7.49 1.62 12.76
CA ASN A 46 -7.46 2.91 13.44
C ASN A 46 -8.31 2.91 14.72
N MET A 47 -9.43 2.16 14.70
CA MET A 47 -10.34 2.06 15.85
C MET A 47 -9.84 1.05 16.90
N ASP A 48 -9.19 -0.03 16.44
CA ASP A 48 -8.61 -1.06 17.28
C ASP A 48 -7.33 -1.59 16.60
N SER A 49 -6.19 -1.36 17.23
CA SER A 49 -4.88 -1.75 16.71
C SER A 49 -4.59 -3.25 16.86
N SER A 50 -5.35 -3.96 17.70
CA SER A 50 -5.26 -5.40 17.87
C SER A 50 -5.86 -6.16 16.69
N ILE A 51 -6.81 -5.55 15.98
CA ILE A 51 -7.40 -6.12 14.76
C ILE A 51 -6.51 -5.77 13.57
N LYS A 52 -5.78 -6.78 13.09
CA LYS A 52 -4.93 -6.68 11.91
C LYS A 52 -5.56 -7.42 10.74
N ARG A 53 -5.47 -6.82 9.56
CA ARG A 53 -6.06 -7.35 8.33
C ARG A 53 -5.19 -7.05 7.12
N PHE A 54 -5.15 -7.99 6.19
CA PHE A 54 -4.47 -7.81 4.92
C PHE A 54 -5.32 -6.99 3.93
N HIS A 55 -6.64 -6.92 4.16
CA HIS A 55 -7.57 -6.32 3.19
C HIS A 55 -8.62 -5.39 3.82
N GLY A 56 -9.09 -4.45 3.00
CA GLY A 56 -10.23 -3.59 3.30
C GLY A 56 -9.91 -2.39 4.17
N TRP A 57 -10.97 -1.71 4.63
CA TRP A 57 -10.90 -0.44 5.36
C TRP A 57 -10.21 -0.57 6.71
N ARG A 58 -9.14 0.20 6.92
CA ARG A 58 -8.36 0.24 8.15
C ARG A 58 -8.72 1.42 9.04
N GLY A 59 -9.43 2.42 8.55
CA GLY A 59 -9.80 3.57 9.37
C GLY A 59 -9.96 4.84 8.56
N THR A 60 -10.53 5.86 9.19
CA THR A 60 -10.64 7.21 8.62
C THR A 60 -10.17 8.21 9.66
N THR A 61 -9.28 9.12 9.25
CA THR A 61 -8.79 10.23 10.08
C THR A 61 -8.72 11.48 9.19
N ASN A 62 -9.28 12.60 9.64
CA ASN A 62 -9.31 13.87 8.89
C ASN A 62 -9.80 13.70 7.44
N ASP A 63 -10.92 12.98 7.26
CA ASP A 63 -11.52 12.67 5.94
C ASP A 63 -10.61 11.89 4.98
N VAL A 64 -9.56 11.26 5.50
CA VAL A 64 -8.70 10.34 4.76
C VAL A 64 -8.98 8.92 5.22
N ALA A 65 -9.61 8.12 4.35
CA ALA A 65 -9.82 6.69 4.59
C ALA A 65 -8.59 5.89 4.14
N GLN A 66 -8.19 4.92 4.95
CA GLN A 66 -7.10 4.00 4.66
C GLN A 66 -7.65 2.62 4.31
N TYR A 67 -7.12 2.01 3.25
CA TYR A 67 -7.48 0.66 2.82
C TYR A 67 -6.22 -0.17 2.58
N ALA A 68 -6.23 -1.41 3.05
CA ALA A 68 -5.24 -2.41 2.70
C ALA A 68 -5.70 -3.23 1.49
N HIS A 69 -4.79 -3.46 0.54
CA HIS A 69 -5.06 -4.09 -0.75
C HIS A 69 -4.26 -5.39 -0.95
N GLY A 70 -3.98 -6.10 0.15
CA GLY A 70 -3.31 -7.38 0.17
C GLY A 70 -1.79 -7.31 0.03
N VAL A 71 -1.17 -8.48 0.20
CA VAL A 71 0.28 -8.68 0.08
C VAL A 71 0.65 -8.82 -1.39
N ARG A 72 1.63 -8.05 -1.85
CA ARG A 72 2.06 -8.00 -3.24
C ARG A 72 3.56 -8.03 -3.36
N LYS A 73 4.03 -8.50 -4.51
CA LYS A 73 5.45 -8.49 -4.86
C LYS A 73 5.80 -7.25 -5.68
N ILE A 74 6.91 -6.58 -5.35
CA ILE A 74 7.51 -5.55 -6.19
C ILE A 74 8.06 -6.23 -7.45
N ILE A 75 7.55 -5.83 -8.62
CA ILE A 75 7.95 -6.40 -9.92
C ILE A 75 8.80 -5.45 -10.75
N ARG A 76 8.83 -4.15 -10.41
CA ARG A 76 9.64 -3.15 -11.10
C ARG A 76 9.94 -1.95 -10.20
N VAL A 77 11.19 -1.49 -10.26
CA VAL A 77 11.64 -0.20 -9.73
C VAL A 77 11.79 0.75 -10.92
N GLY A 78 11.16 1.91 -10.84
CA GLY A 78 11.18 2.97 -11.86
C GLY A 78 12.13 4.10 -11.49
N ALA A 79 12.00 5.21 -12.23
CA ALA A 79 12.76 6.42 -11.94
C ALA A 79 12.34 7.04 -10.60
N THR A 80 13.31 7.71 -9.97
CA THR A 80 13.07 8.69 -8.93
C THR A 80 12.55 9.97 -9.57
N ASP A 81 11.70 10.72 -8.86
CA ASP A 81 11.26 12.03 -9.31
C ASP A 81 12.42 13.02 -9.46
N GLU A 82 12.12 14.17 -10.07
CA GLU A 82 13.10 15.20 -10.42
C GLU A 82 13.82 15.81 -9.20
N TRP A 83 13.24 15.69 -8.02
CA TRP A 83 13.81 16.14 -6.76
C TRP A 83 14.64 15.05 -6.04
N GLY A 84 14.63 13.81 -6.56
CA GLY A 84 15.36 12.70 -5.96
C GLY A 84 14.69 12.12 -4.70
N GLU A 85 13.45 12.51 -4.41
CA GLU A 85 12.77 12.22 -3.15
C GLU A 85 11.99 10.91 -3.23
N LYS A 86 11.19 10.70 -4.28
CA LYS A 86 10.31 9.52 -4.37
C LYS A 86 10.61 8.66 -5.58
N THR A 87 10.78 7.37 -5.34
CA THR A 87 10.97 6.37 -6.39
C THR A 87 9.62 5.75 -6.77
N LYS A 88 9.37 5.59 -8.08
CA LYS A 88 8.18 4.91 -8.58
C LYS A 88 8.36 3.40 -8.51
N TYR A 89 7.44 2.69 -7.88
CA TYR A 89 7.42 1.23 -7.80
C TYR A 89 6.20 0.65 -8.51
N THR A 90 6.34 -0.57 -9.03
CA THR A 90 5.21 -1.36 -9.57
C THR A 90 5.09 -2.66 -8.81
N VAL A 91 3.89 -2.99 -8.39
CA VAL A 91 3.54 -4.27 -7.74
C VAL A 91 2.67 -5.13 -8.65
N GLY A 92 2.83 -6.44 -8.48
CA GLY A 92 2.03 -7.44 -9.16
C GLY A 92 0.61 -7.57 -8.60
N ALA A 93 -0.02 -8.70 -8.94
CA ALA A 93 -1.28 -9.10 -8.32
C ALA A 93 -1.10 -9.34 -6.82
N ASP A 94 -2.22 -9.31 -6.11
CA ASP A 94 -2.32 -9.80 -4.75
C ASP A 94 -1.96 -11.30 -4.71
N LEU A 95 -1.05 -11.65 -3.81
CA LEU A 95 -0.55 -13.01 -3.63
C LEU A 95 -1.49 -13.86 -2.78
N HIS A 96 -2.30 -13.22 -1.93
CA HIS A 96 -3.15 -13.89 -0.97
C HIS A 96 -4.54 -13.23 -0.92
N PRO A 97 -5.33 -13.33 -2.01
CA PRO A 97 -6.64 -12.69 -2.08
C PRO A 97 -7.66 -13.25 -1.09
N ASP A 98 -7.41 -14.44 -0.54
CA ASP A 98 -8.29 -15.14 0.41
C ASP A 98 -7.90 -14.89 1.87
N TRP A 99 -6.87 -14.08 2.14
CA TRP A 99 -6.53 -13.65 3.50
C TRP A 99 -7.43 -12.48 3.91
N GLU A 100 -7.75 -12.38 5.21
CA GLU A 100 -8.50 -11.25 5.76
C GLU A 100 -7.59 -10.20 6.39
#